data_AF-R5U5N4-F1
#
_entry.id   AF-R5U5N4-F1
#
_cell.length_a   1.000
_cell.length_b   1.000
_cell.length_c   1.000
_cell.angle_alpha   90.00
_cell.angle_beta   90.00
_cell.angle_gamma   90.00
#
_symmetry.space_group_name_H-M   'P 1'
#
loop_
_entity.id
_entity.type
_entity.pdbx_description
1 polymer ?
#
loop_
_entity_poly.entity_id
_entity_poly.type
_entity_poly.pdbx_seq_one_letter_code
_entity_poly.pdbx_strand_id
1 'polypeptide(L)'
;MVIENVRLRRGMRVAAFYDTSLPVPAIYPPQYRAEIVTVLRGEQNVMLNFFDENLVAEDNSLRLNLSPVTNIMTQNGQRFTCSPRNMELLVYYTNTTFSIPPMTTPQKVIVMCEM
;
A
#
# COMPACT_ATOMS: atom_id res chain seq x y z
N MET A 1 4.32 -11.98 3.52
CA MET A 1 4.78 -11.58 2.18
C MET A 1 5.77 -10.42 2.31
N VAL A 2 6.88 -10.43 1.55
CA VAL A 2 7.87 -9.34 1.55
C VAL A 2 7.76 -8.57 0.25
N ILE A 3 7.53 -7.26 0.34
CA ILE A 3 7.45 -6.37 -0.81
C ILE A 3 8.83 -5.79 -1.09
N GLU A 4 9.35 -6.03 -2.30
CA GLU A 4 10.74 -5.77 -2.69
C GLU A 4 11.78 -6.59 -1.90
N ASN A 5 12.69 -7.26 -2.59
CA ASN A 5 13.78 -8.01 -1.95
C ASN A 5 14.93 -7.06 -1.54
N VAL A 6 14.68 -6.24 -0.51
CA VAL A 6 15.62 -5.24 -0.01
C VAL A 6 16.22 -5.68 1.32
N ARG A 7 17.56 -5.59 1.43
CA ARG A 7 18.25 -5.82 2.70
C ARG A 7 18.02 -4.64 3.64
N LEU A 8 17.36 -4.90 4.77
CA LEU A 8 17.13 -3.91 5.81
C LEU A 8 18.43 -3.47 6.50
N ARG A 9 18.50 -2.20 6.85
CA ARG A 9 19.59 -1.55 7.60
C ARG A 9 19.00 -0.72 8.73
N ARG A 10 19.78 -0.50 9.79
CA ARG A 10 19.38 0.36 10.91
C ARG A 10 19.05 1.76 10.38
N GLY A 11 17.97 2.35 10.88
CA GLY A 11 17.46 3.66 10.46
C GLY A 11 16.46 3.63 9.29
N MET A 12 16.22 2.48 8.65
CA MET A 12 15.18 2.36 7.64
C MET A 12 13.78 2.37 8.27
N ARG A 13 12.85 3.09 7.63
CA ARG A 13 11.43 3.08 7.99
C ARG A 13 10.75 1.89 7.30
N VAL A 14 9.94 1.16 8.05
CA VAL A 14 9.12 0.06 7.53
C VAL A 14 7.67 0.27 7.91
N ALA A 15 6.77 -0.22 7.07
CA ALA A 15 5.36 -0.36 7.38
C ALA A 15 5.01 -1.85 7.35
N ALA A 16 4.21 -2.28 8.31
CA ALA A 16 3.72 -3.64 8.42
C ALA A 16 2.19 -3.62 8.45
N PHE A 17 1.57 -4.44 7.62
CA PHE A 17 0.13 -4.65 7.58
C PHE A 17 -0.18 -6.02 8.17
N TYR A 18 -1.28 -6.09 8.92
CA TYR A 18 -1.76 -7.32 9.54
C TYR A 18 -3.28 -7.40 9.35
N ASP A 19 -3.79 -8.63 9.28
CA ASP A 19 -5.21 -8.88 9.21
C ASP A 19 -5.87 -8.64 10.57
N THR A 20 -6.83 -7.72 10.59
CA THR A 20 -7.59 -7.34 11.81
C THR A 20 -8.67 -8.34 12.17
N SER A 21 -9.03 -9.26 11.27
CA SER A 21 -10.01 -10.32 11.49
C SER A 21 -9.43 -11.53 12.24
N LEU A 22 -8.10 -11.66 12.29
CA LEU A 22 -7.43 -12.76 12.98
C LEU A 22 -7.34 -12.51 14.49
N PRO A 23 -7.57 -13.54 15.33
CA PRO A 23 -7.45 -13.40 16.78
C PRO A 23 -5.99 -13.15 17.19
N VAL A 24 -5.75 -12.13 18.00
CA VAL A 24 -4.44 -11.82 18.58
C VAL A 24 -4.41 -12.28 20.05
N PRO A 25 -3.40 -13.06 20.48
CA PRO A 25 -3.27 -13.45 21.88
C PRO A 25 -3.13 -12.23 22.79
N ALA A 26 -3.98 -12.13 23.82
CA ALA A 26 -3.99 -11.04 24.80
C ALA A 26 -2.87 -11.15 25.87
N ILE A 27 -1.73 -11.78 25.53
CA ILE A 27 -0.55 -11.84 26.40
C ILE A 27 0.33 -10.62 26.14
N TYR A 28 0.92 -10.02 27.19
CA TYR A 28 1.77 -8.83 27.04
C TYR A 28 3.24 -9.21 26.85
N PRO A 29 3.94 -8.65 25.85
CA PRO A 29 3.42 -7.76 24.80
C PRO A 29 2.64 -8.53 23.71
N PRO A 30 1.57 -7.94 23.14
CA PRO A 30 0.80 -8.54 22.07
C PRO A 30 1.69 -8.80 20.84
N GLN A 31 1.52 -9.97 20.22
CA GLN A 31 2.28 -10.37 19.03
C GLN A 31 1.37 -10.33 17.82
N TYR A 32 1.58 -9.36 16.94
CA TYR A 32 0.86 -9.25 15.66
C TYR A 32 1.62 -9.98 14.56
N ARG A 33 0.90 -10.81 13.80
CA ARG A 33 1.45 -11.45 12.61
C ARG A 33 1.35 -10.49 11.43
N ALA A 34 2.47 -9.90 11.03
CA ALA A 34 2.51 -9.10 9.81
C ALA A 34 2.31 -10.00 8.58
N GLU A 35 1.36 -9.63 7.74
CA GLU A 35 1.09 -10.30 6.47
C GLU A 35 1.90 -9.65 5.34
N ILE A 36 2.01 -8.32 5.36
CA ILE A 36 2.81 -7.57 4.39
C ILE A 36 3.78 -6.68 5.16
N VAL A 37 5.06 -6.72 4.77
CA VAL A 37 6.07 -5.78 5.26
C VAL A 37 6.71 -5.08 4.07
N THR A 38 6.83 -3.76 4.16
CA THR A 38 7.45 -2.92 3.14
C THR A 38 8.34 -1.83 3.73
N VAL A 39 9.25 -1.33 2.90
CA VAL A 39 10.18 -0.24 3.23
C VAL A 39 9.63 1.09 2.71
N LEU A 40 9.72 2.13 3.53
CA LEU A 40 9.40 3.50 3.17
C LEU A 40 10.69 4.30 2.94
N ARG A 41 10.70 5.16 1.91
CA ARG A 41 11.83 6.05 1.60
C ARG A 41 11.44 7.52 1.76
N GLY A 42 12.31 8.31 2.39
CA GLY A 42 12.03 9.73 2.66
C GLY A 42 10.74 9.92 3.46
N GLU A 43 9.89 10.82 2.99
CA GLU A 43 8.56 11.13 3.56
C GLU A 43 7.42 10.32 2.91
N GLN A 44 7.73 9.14 2.37
CA GLN A 44 6.70 8.25 1.83
C GLN A 44 5.80 7.72 2.94
N ASN A 45 4.51 7.75 2.63
CA ASN A 45 3.45 7.00 3.28
C ASN A 45 3.06 5.82 2.39
N VAL A 46 2.48 4.79 3.00
CA VAL A 46 1.95 3.65 2.29
C VAL A 46 0.57 3.30 2.81
N MET A 47 -0.31 2.88 1.90
CA MET A 47 -1.68 2.48 2.19
C MET A 47 -1.99 1.20 1.44
N LEU A 48 -2.61 0.26 2.15
CA LEU A 48 -3.19 -0.96 1.59
C LEU A 48 -4.71 -0.80 1.69
N ASN A 49 -5.41 -0.80 0.56
CA ASN A 49 -6.86 -0.77 0.54
C ASN A 49 -7.40 -1.27 -0.81
N PHE A 50 -8.68 -1.62 -0.86
CA PHE A 50 -9.42 -1.81 -2.09
C PHE A 50 -9.78 -0.46 -2.72
N PHE A 51 -9.51 -0.32 -4.02
CA PHE A 51 -9.82 0.87 -4.79
C PHE A 51 -10.85 0.55 -5.88
N ASP A 52 -11.92 1.33 -5.91
CA ASP A 52 -13.03 1.16 -6.84
C ASP A 52 -12.68 1.54 -8.30
N GLU A 53 -13.69 1.60 -9.17
CA GLU A 53 -13.52 1.99 -10.57
C GLU A 53 -13.00 3.42 -10.74
N ASN A 54 -13.30 4.30 -9.78
CA ASN A 54 -12.87 5.69 -9.75
C ASN A 54 -11.54 5.89 -9.01
N LEU A 55 -10.90 4.80 -8.59
CA LEU A 55 -9.69 4.77 -7.78
C LEU A 55 -9.87 5.53 -6.45
N VAL A 56 -11.05 5.37 -5.84
CA VAL A 56 -11.36 5.81 -4.49
C VAL A 56 -11.25 4.60 -3.57
N ALA A 57 -10.54 4.77 -2.46
CA ALA A 57 -10.43 3.76 -1.42
C ALA A 57 -11.81 3.45 -0.83
N GLU A 58 -12.05 2.19 -0.46
CA GLU A 58 -13.35 1.72 0.07
C GLU A 58 -13.86 2.54 1.27
N ASP A 59 -12.94 3.03 2.11
CA ASP A 59 -13.23 3.84 3.29
C ASP A 59 -13.29 5.36 3.02
N ASN A 60 -13.22 5.78 1.74
CA ASN A 60 -13.12 7.17 1.30
C ASN A 60 -11.91 7.94 1.86
N SER A 61 -10.88 7.26 2.36
CA SER A 61 -9.71 7.93 2.96
C SER A 61 -8.74 8.51 1.93
N LEU A 62 -8.74 7.99 0.70
CA LEU A 62 -7.83 8.42 -0.36
C LEU A 62 -8.42 8.19 -1.75
N ARG A 63 -8.16 9.14 -2.66
CA ARG A 63 -8.41 8.99 -4.10
C ARG A 63 -7.10 9.12 -4.89
N LEU A 64 -6.89 8.21 -5.85
CA LEU A 64 -5.67 8.19 -6.66
C LEU A 64 -5.87 8.92 -7.99
N ASN A 65 -4.92 9.79 -8.31
CA ASN A 65 -4.75 10.40 -9.62
C ASN A 65 -3.53 9.79 -10.30
N LEU A 66 -3.73 8.77 -11.14
CA LEU A 66 -2.62 8.10 -11.82
C LEU A 66 -1.98 9.03 -12.85
N SER A 67 -0.66 9.13 -12.80
CA SER A 67 0.16 9.86 -13.77
C SER A 67 0.93 8.87 -14.65
N PRO A 68 1.33 9.23 -15.89
CA PRO A 68 2.17 8.38 -16.73
C PRO A 68 3.50 7.96 -16.08
N VAL A 69 3.95 8.69 -15.05
CA VAL A 69 5.18 8.38 -14.29
C VAL A 69 4.93 7.49 -13.07
N THR A 70 3.67 7.22 -12.71
CA THR A 70 3.33 6.31 -11.61
C THR A 70 3.81 4.90 -11.98
N ASN A 71 4.68 4.32 -11.16
CA ASN A 71 5.17 2.98 -11.39
C ASN A 71 4.17 1.94 -10.86
N ILE A 72 3.44 1.29 -11.77
CA ILE A 72 2.45 0.26 -11.43
C ILE A 72 3.06 -1.11 -11.69
N MET A 73 3.09 -1.94 -10.65
CA MET A 73 3.73 -3.26 -10.68
C MET A 73 2.86 -4.30 -10.00
N THR A 74 3.09 -5.57 -10.31
CA THR A 74 2.54 -6.68 -9.54
C THR A 74 3.38 -6.89 -8.28
N GLN A 75 2.84 -7.68 -7.36
CA GLN A 75 3.52 -8.20 -6.18
C GLN A 75 4.93 -8.75 -6.44
N ASN A 76 5.14 -9.41 -7.59
CA ASN A 76 6.42 -10.02 -7.98
C ASN A 76 7.39 -9.03 -8.64
N GLY A 77 7.06 -7.73 -8.65
CA GLY A 77 7.89 -6.70 -9.28
C GLY A 77 7.86 -6.73 -10.81
N GLN A 78 6.86 -7.37 -11.42
CA GLN A 78 6.65 -7.28 -12.87
C GLN A 78 5.85 -6.01 -13.19
N ARG A 79 6.12 -5.40 -14.34
CA ARG A 79 5.35 -4.23 -14.78
C ARG A 79 3.90 -4.64 -15.02
N PHE A 80 2.97 -3.88 -14.46
CA PHE A 80 1.54 -4.08 -14.67
C PHE A 80 1.06 -3.13 -15.77
N THR A 81 0.49 -3.67 -16.85
CA THR A 81 0.06 -2.91 -18.03
C THR A 81 -1.46 -2.74 -18.11
N CYS A 82 -2.21 -3.44 -17.26
CA CYS A 82 -3.66 -3.33 -17.17
C CYS A 82 -4.08 -2.15 -16.28
N SER A 83 -5.38 -1.87 -16.25
CA SER A 83 -5.95 -0.86 -15.36
C SER A 83 -5.98 -1.37 -13.92
N PRO A 84 -5.44 -0.64 -12.93
CA PRO A 84 -5.45 -1.05 -11.52
C PRO A 84 -6.77 -0.68 -10.80
N ARG A 85 -7.91 -0.76 -11.50
CA ARG A 85 -9.24 -0.40 -10.99
C ARG A 85 -9.95 -1.63 -10.44
N ASN A 86 -10.81 -1.46 -9.43
CA ASN A 86 -11.52 -2.56 -8.76
C ASN A 86 -10.55 -3.63 -8.26
N MET A 87 -9.48 -3.20 -7.61
CA MET A 87 -8.40 -4.06 -7.14
C MET A 87 -7.92 -3.60 -5.77
N GLU A 88 -7.38 -4.52 -4.99
CA GLU A 88 -6.62 -4.19 -3.80
C GLU A 88 -5.23 -3.68 -4.20
N LEU A 89 -4.87 -2.49 -3.71
CA LEU A 89 -3.64 -1.81 -4.07
C LEU A 89 -2.83 -1.45 -2.83
N LEU A 90 -1.52 -1.67 -2.92
CA LEU A 90 -0.55 -1.09 -2.01
C LEU A 90 0.09 0.14 -2.66
N VAL A 91 -0.30 1.30 -2.15
CA VAL A 91 -0.04 2.61 -2.75
C VAL A 91 1.02 3.35 -1.95
N TYR A 92 2.07 3.81 -2.62
CA TYR A 92 3.12 4.66 -2.04
C TYR A 92 2.95 6.09 -2.54
N TYR A 93 2.82 7.02 -1.60
CA TYR A 93 2.59 8.44 -1.87
C TYR A 93 3.31 9.29 -0.83
N THR A 94 3.41 10.59 -1.07
CA THR A 94 4.08 11.54 -0.14
C THR A 94 3.07 12.55 0.38
N ASN A 95 2.51 13.34 -0.53
CA ASN A 95 1.60 14.42 -0.21
C ASN A 95 0.19 14.13 -0.75
N THR A 96 -0.82 14.64 -0.05
CA THR A 96 -2.23 14.59 -0.45
C THR A 96 -2.78 16.02 -0.56
N THR A 97 -3.85 16.19 -1.33
CA THR A 97 -4.63 17.44 -1.35
C THR A 97 -5.55 17.52 -0.13
N PHE A 98 -5.98 18.74 0.22
CA PHE A 98 -6.95 19.00 1.28
C PHE A 98 -8.42 18.84 0.82
N SER A 99 -8.68 18.10 -0.26
CA SER A 99 -10.03 17.79 -0.73
C SER A 99 -10.68 16.67 0.09
N ILE A 100 -11.99 16.47 -0.08
CA ILE A 100 -12.71 15.34 0.49
C ILE A 100 -13.31 14.53 -0.67
N PRO A 101 -12.85 13.30 -0.92
CA PRO A 101 -11.69 12.64 -0.28
C PRO A 101 -10.35 13.33 -0.63
N PRO A 102 -9.31 13.17 0.20
CA PRO A 102 -7.95 13.60 -0.14
C PRO A 102 -7.49 12.92 -1.42
N MET A 103 -6.82 13.66 -2.30
CA MET A 103 -6.31 13.12 -3.58
C MET A 103 -4.78 13.07 -3.57
N THR A 104 -4.20 12.06 -4.20
CA THR A 104 -2.74 12.00 -4.38
C THR A 104 -2.36 11.44 -5.75
N THR A 105 -1.18 11.83 -6.23
CA THR A 105 -0.51 11.20 -7.37
C THR A 105 0.54 10.24 -6.83
N PRO A 106 0.28 8.93 -6.82
CA PRO A 106 1.19 7.98 -6.22
C PRO A 106 2.47 7.84 -7.02
N GLN A 107 3.57 7.61 -6.31
CA GLN A 107 4.88 7.35 -6.92
C GLN A 107 4.97 5.89 -7.37
N LYS A 108 4.40 4.98 -6.58
CA LYS A 108 4.38 3.55 -6.85
C LYS A 108 3.05 2.95 -6.43
N VAL A 109 2.53 2.04 -7.23
CA VAL A 109 1.35 1.24 -6.93
C VAL A 109 1.72 -0.23 -7.14
N ILE A 110 1.42 -1.05 -6.16
CA ILE A 110 1.56 -2.50 -6.27
C ILE A 110 0.16 -3.09 -6.27
N VAL A 111 -0.20 -3.75 -7.36
CA VAL A 111 -1.46 -4.47 -7.48
C VAL A 111 -1.35 -5.74 -6.65
N MET A 112 -2.22 -5.86 -5.66
CA MET A 112 -2.41 -7.11 -4.93
C MET A 112 -3.37 -7.96 -5.75
N CYS A 113 -2.91 -9.13 -6.19
CA CYS A 113 -3.81 -10.11 -6.76
C CYS A 113 -4.42 -10.90 -5.61
N GLU A 114 -5.75 -11.01 -5.57
CA GLU A 114 -6.39 -12.06 -4.79
C GLU A 114 -5.88 -13.42 -5.29
N MET A 115 -5.59 -14.32 -4.34
CA MET A 115 -5.30 -15.73 -4.64
C MET A 115 -6.58 -16.52 -4.85
#